data_AF-Q4A8B0-F1
#
_entry.id   AF-Q4A8B0-F1
#
_cell.length_a   1.000
_cell.length_b   1.000
_cell.length_c   1.000
_cell.angle_alpha   90.00
_cell.angle_beta   90.00
_cell.angle_gamma   90.00
#
_symmetry.space_group_name_H-M   'P 1'
#
loop_
_entity.id
_entity.type
_entity.pdbx_description
1 polymer ?
#
loop_
_entity_poly.entity_id
_entity_poly.type
_entity_poly.pdbx_seq_one_letter_code
_entity_poly.pdbx_strand_id
1 'polypeptide(L)'
;MSTSFLKEKNQEAKKCSKNWKLSFEFRVLNYHFRQLEIAVKSVDDKLEYNSNYFFWFVEDLIFFLTKSGYALRWDYEKVQIFNLENLRLGENLADFKSKFKLITTFNLEYN
;
A
#
# COMPACT_ATOMS: atom_id res chain seq x y z
N MET A 1 37.46 43.26 20.21
CA MET A 1 36.01 43.24 19.93
C MET A 1 35.83 42.37 18.69
N SER A 2 35.72 41.05 18.80
CA SER A 2 34.52 40.30 19.22
C SER A 2 33.27 40.76 18.49
N THR A 3 32.83 39.96 17.52
CA THR A 3 31.41 39.55 17.32
C THR A 3 31.33 38.56 16.15
N SER A 4 31.67 37.31 16.43
CA SER A 4 31.24 36.16 15.62
C SER A 4 29.81 35.83 16.05
N PHE A 5 28.80 36.37 15.35
CA PHE A 5 27.41 36.01 15.59
C PHE A 5 27.05 34.73 14.81
N LEU A 6 26.84 33.66 15.57
CA LEU A 6 26.08 32.47 15.19
C LEU A 6 24.68 32.85 14.68
N LYS A 7 24.25 32.29 13.56
CA LYS A 7 22.97 31.54 13.51
C LYS A 7 22.80 30.75 12.22
N GLU A 8 22.48 29.48 12.43
CA GLU A 8 21.93 28.50 11.51
C GLU A 8 20.97 29.10 10.47
N LYS A 9 21.18 28.74 9.19
CA LYS A 9 20.13 28.31 8.26
C LYS A 9 20.72 28.06 6.88
N ASN A 10 20.87 26.78 6.56
CA ASN A 10 20.30 26.17 5.35
C ASN A 10 20.74 24.71 5.28
N GLN A 11 20.35 23.94 6.31
CA GLN A 11 20.19 22.49 6.16
C GLN A 11 18.89 22.21 5.40
N GLU A 12 18.78 22.66 4.15
CA GLU A 12 17.77 22.15 3.22
C GLU A 12 18.41 21.92 1.85
N ALA A 13 19.64 21.40 1.86
CA ALA A 13 20.15 20.65 0.73
C ALA A 13 19.41 19.31 0.68
N LYS A 14 18.26 19.32 -0.02
CA LYS A 14 17.69 18.22 -0.81
C LYS A 14 18.18 16.82 -0.43
N LYS A 15 17.67 16.25 0.67
CA LYS A 15 17.56 14.79 0.80
C LYS A 15 16.20 14.37 0.28
N CYS A 16 16.01 14.49 -1.04
CA CYS A 16 14.94 13.81 -1.78
C CYS A 16 15.30 12.32 -1.92
N SER A 17 15.50 11.64 -0.78
CA SER A 17 15.97 10.26 -0.71
C SER A 17 15.49 9.60 0.59
N LYS A 18 14.18 9.38 0.70
CA LYS A 18 13.63 8.44 1.68
C LYS A 18 12.61 7.55 0.96
N ASN A 19 13.09 6.41 0.49
CA ASN A 19 12.38 5.13 0.46
C ASN A 19 10.84 5.21 0.33
N TRP A 20 10.30 5.43 -0.87
CA TRP A 20 8.95 4.94 -1.19
C TRP A 20 9.00 3.43 -1.45
N LYS A 21 9.47 2.69 -0.45
CA LYS A 21 9.41 1.24 -0.47
C LYS A 21 8.02 0.87 0.03
N LEU A 22 7.21 0.30 -0.86
CA LEU A 22 5.95 -0.30 -0.46
C LEU A 22 6.22 -1.33 0.64
N SER A 23 5.40 -1.33 1.68
CA SER A 23 5.43 -2.34 2.74
C SER A 23 4.89 -3.68 2.23
N PHE A 24 4.06 -3.62 1.18
CA PHE A 24 3.46 -4.76 0.50
C PHE A 24 3.88 -4.80 -0.97
N GLU A 25 4.36 -5.95 -1.42
CA GLU A 25 4.71 -6.15 -2.81
C GLU A 25 3.51 -6.65 -3.60
N PHE A 26 3.02 -5.84 -4.53
CA PHE A 26 1.89 -6.17 -5.40
C PHE A 26 2.34 -6.48 -6.82
N ARG A 27 1.60 -7.38 -7.47
CA ARG A 27 1.76 -7.66 -8.89
C ARG A 27 0.39 -7.74 -9.56
N VAL A 28 0.18 -6.95 -10.60
CA VAL A 28 -0.98 -7.13 -11.47
C VAL A 28 -0.80 -8.44 -12.24
N LEU A 29 -1.77 -9.34 -12.11
CA LEU A 29 -1.82 -10.59 -12.85
C LEU A 29 -2.50 -10.37 -14.20
N ASN A 30 -3.64 -9.68 -14.17
CA ASN A 30 -4.46 -9.48 -15.34
C ASN A 30 -5.30 -8.20 -15.20
N TYR A 31 -5.63 -7.61 -16.34
CA TYR A 31 -6.59 -6.53 -16.43
C TYR A 31 -7.46 -6.75 -17.67
N HIS A 32 -8.75 -7.02 -17.44
CA HIS A 32 -9.71 -7.27 -18.51
C HIS A 32 -11.10 -6.81 -18.09
N PHE A 33 -11.90 -6.25 -19.00
CA PHE A 33 -13.32 -5.91 -18.78
C PHE A 33 -13.63 -5.27 -17.41
N ARG A 34 -12.94 -4.19 -17.01
CA ARG A 34 -13.13 -3.50 -15.71
C ARG A 34 -12.87 -4.40 -14.48
N GLN A 35 -12.20 -5.52 -14.67
CA GLN A 35 -11.74 -6.42 -13.62
C GLN A 35 -10.22 -6.34 -13.52
N LEU A 36 -9.74 -6.09 -12.32
CA LEU A 36 -8.32 -6.02 -12.01
C LEU A 36 -7.93 -7.13 -11.05
N GLU A 37 -7.00 -7.98 -11.48
CA GLU A 37 -6.48 -9.08 -10.68
C GLU A 37 -5.09 -8.71 -10.16
N ILE A 38 -4.92 -8.73 -8.84
CA ILE A 38 -3.69 -8.34 -8.15
C ILE A 38 -3.28 -9.46 -7.22
N ALA A 39 -2.02 -9.89 -7.28
CA ALA A 39 -1.45 -10.81 -6.32
C ALA A 39 -0.56 -10.07 -5.31
N VAL A 40 -0.66 -10.46 -4.04
CA VAL A 40 0.33 -10.11 -3.03
C VAL A 40 1.51 -11.08 -3.14
N LYS A 41 2.71 -10.55 -3.35
CA LYS A 41 3.94 -11.35 -3.48
C LYS A 41 4.66 -11.53 -2.16
N SER A 42 4.79 -10.45 -1.40
CA SER A 42 5.50 -10.44 -0.13
C SER A 42 5.04 -9.24 0.71
N VAL A 43 5.37 -9.29 1.99
CA VAL A 43 5.26 -8.18 2.94
C VAL A 43 6.64 -7.94 3.54
N ASP A 44 6.98 -6.70 3.87
CA ASP A 44 8.21 -6.38 4.58
C ASP A 44 8.23 -7.14 5.91
N ASP A 45 9.25 -7.97 6.14
CA ASP A 45 9.36 -8.84 7.33
C ASP A 45 9.34 -8.06 8.65
N LYS A 46 9.58 -6.74 8.62
CA LYS A 46 9.52 -5.86 9.80
C LYS A 46 8.11 -5.35 10.12
N LEU A 47 7.12 -5.62 9.27
CA LEU A 47 5.76 -5.11 9.43
C LEU A 47 4.92 -6.06 10.31
N GLU A 48 4.68 -5.64 11.55
CA GLU A 48 3.84 -6.39 12.49
C GLU A 48 2.35 -6.07 12.31
N TYR A 49 1.50 -7.09 12.50
CA TYR A 49 0.04 -6.90 12.45
C TYR A 49 -0.45 -6.07 13.64
N ASN A 50 -1.24 -5.04 13.36
CA ASN A 50 -1.87 -4.18 14.35
C ASN A 50 -3.17 -3.57 13.76
N SER A 51 -3.83 -2.70 14.52
CA SER A 51 -5.09 -2.05 14.10
C SER A 51 -4.97 -1.23 12.80
N ASN A 52 -3.77 -0.73 12.48
CA ASN A 52 -3.50 0.10 11.31
C ASN A 52 -3.05 -0.70 10.08
N TYR A 53 -2.71 -1.98 10.24
CA TYR A 53 -2.16 -2.82 9.17
C TYR A 53 -3.03 -2.84 7.91
N PHE A 54 -4.35 -2.92 8.09
CA PHE A 54 -5.30 -2.87 6.96
C PHE A 54 -5.27 -1.54 6.22
N PHE A 55 -5.19 -0.43 6.95
CA PHE A 55 -5.12 0.90 6.33
C PHE A 55 -3.83 1.08 5.55
N TRP A 56 -2.69 0.65 6.10
CA TRP A 56 -1.41 0.66 5.38
C TRP A 56 -1.45 -0.19 4.11
N PHE A 57 -2.10 -1.36 4.16
CA PHE A 57 -2.28 -2.20 2.98
C PHE A 57 -3.07 -1.49 1.88
N VAL A 58 -4.17 -0.83 2.23
CA VAL A 58 -5.01 -0.09 1.27
C VAL A 58 -4.27 1.14 0.72
N GLU A 59 -3.54 1.87 1.56
CA GLU A 59 -2.72 3.01 1.12
C GLU A 59 -1.64 2.58 0.13
N ASP A 60 -0.90 1.52 0.44
CA ASP A 60 0.13 0.96 -0.44
C ASP A 60 -0.47 0.42 -1.74
N LEU A 61 -1.66 -0.18 -1.69
CA LEU A 61 -2.38 -0.65 -2.87
C LEU A 61 -2.78 0.53 -3.78
N ILE A 62 -3.37 1.58 -3.21
CA ILE A 62 -3.75 2.80 -3.94
C ILE A 62 -2.50 3.46 -4.56
N PHE A 63 -1.41 3.55 -3.79
CA PHE A 63 -0.15 4.10 -4.27
C PHE A 63 0.40 3.27 -5.43
N PHE A 64 0.41 1.94 -5.31
CA PHE A 64 0.84 1.01 -6.35
C PHE A 64 0.03 1.20 -7.65
N LEU A 65 -1.31 1.27 -7.54
CA LEU A 65 -2.18 1.48 -8.69
C LEU A 65 -1.92 2.82 -9.37
N THR A 66 -1.84 3.89 -8.59
CA THR A 66 -1.57 5.25 -9.10
C THR A 66 -0.25 5.31 -9.85
N LYS A 67 0.81 4.73 -9.26
CA LYS A 67 2.16 4.73 -9.85
C LYS A 67 2.23 3.89 -11.13
N SER A 68 1.44 2.83 -11.20
CA SER A 68 1.38 1.94 -12.35
C SER A 68 0.46 2.44 -13.47
N GLY A 69 -0.14 3.64 -13.31
CA GLY A 69 -1.04 4.23 -14.31
C GLY A 69 -2.44 3.64 -14.32
N TYR A 70 -2.80 2.84 -13.30
CA TYR A 70 -4.13 2.25 -13.16
C TYR A 70 -5.10 3.26 -12.53
N ALA A 71 -6.35 3.25 -12.99
CA ALA A 71 -7.41 4.10 -12.46
C ALA A 71 -7.74 3.77 -11.01
N LEU A 72 -8.18 4.76 -10.22
CA LEU A 72 -8.35 4.59 -8.78
C LEU A 72 -9.77 4.32 -8.31
N ARG A 73 -10.83 4.54 -9.11
CA ARG A 73 -12.23 4.48 -8.63
C ARG A 73 -13.33 4.17 -9.65
N TRP A 74 -13.16 4.48 -10.93
CA TRP A 74 -14.31 4.49 -11.86
C TRP A 74 -14.22 3.50 -13.01
N ASP A 75 -13.01 3.04 -13.34
CA ASP A 75 -12.82 2.08 -14.43
C ASP A 75 -12.90 0.63 -13.98
N TYR A 76 -12.82 0.35 -12.67
CA TYR A 76 -12.92 -1.02 -12.15
C TYR A 76 -14.26 -1.29 -11.49
N GLU A 77 -14.95 -2.30 -11.99
CA GLU A 77 -16.12 -2.89 -11.37
C GLU A 77 -15.71 -3.86 -10.26
N LYS A 78 -14.58 -4.55 -10.46
CA LYS A 78 -14.12 -5.62 -9.58
C LYS A 78 -12.60 -5.58 -9.41
N VAL A 79 -12.15 -5.73 -8.17
CA VAL A 79 -10.72 -5.91 -7.86
C VAL A 79 -10.58 -7.23 -7.11
N GLN A 80 -9.86 -8.19 -7.71
CA GLN A 80 -9.56 -9.46 -7.08
C GLN A 80 -8.16 -9.45 -6.50
N ILE A 81 -8.05 -9.76 -5.21
CA ILE A 81 -6.77 -9.85 -4.52
C ILE A 81 -6.46 -11.31 -4.20
N PHE A 82 -5.38 -11.79 -4.79
CA PHE A 82 -4.88 -13.16 -4.64
C PHE A 82 -3.69 -13.22 -3.69
N ASN A 83 -3.48 -14.41 -3.14
CA ASN A 83 -2.34 -14.79 -2.32
C ASN A 83 -2.21 -13.98 -1.00
N LEU A 84 -3.33 -13.69 -0.35
CA LEU A 84 -3.34 -12.96 0.93
C LEU A 84 -2.62 -13.72 2.06
N GLU A 85 -2.44 -15.03 1.93
CA GLU A 85 -1.62 -15.85 2.84
C GLU A 85 -0.16 -15.38 2.91
N ASN A 86 0.35 -14.70 1.87
CA ASN A 86 1.70 -14.11 1.86
C ASN A 86 1.87 -12.95 2.86
N LEU A 87 0.77 -12.42 3.40
CA LEU A 87 0.78 -11.44 4.48
C LEU A 87 1.16 -12.05 5.84
N ARG A 88 1.24 -13.39 5.94
CA ARG A 88 1.64 -14.15 7.14
C ARG A 88 0.81 -13.80 8.39
N LEU A 89 -0.48 -13.52 8.21
CA LEU A 89 -1.37 -13.05 9.27
C LEU A 89 -1.89 -14.15 10.22
N GLY A 90 -1.71 -15.43 9.88
CA GLY A 90 -2.22 -16.54 10.68
C GLY A 90 -3.73 -16.42 10.93
N GLU A 91 -4.12 -16.47 12.20
CA GLU A 91 -5.53 -16.36 12.65
C GLU A 91 -6.17 -15.00 12.31
N ASN A 92 -5.36 -13.94 12.18
CA ASN A 92 -5.83 -12.59 11.86
C ASN A 92 -6.26 -12.43 10.38
N LEU A 93 -5.98 -13.41 9.52
CA LEU A 93 -6.32 -13.36 8.11
C LEU A 93 -7.83 -13.23 7.87
N ALA A 94 -8.65 -13.90 8.70
CA ALA A 94 -10.10 -13.84 8.60
C ALA A 94 -10.65 -12.44 8.95
N ASP A 95 -10.13 -11.84 10.03
CA ASP A 95 -10.47 -10.47 10.42
C ASP A 95 -10.05 -9.47 9.33
N PHE A 96 -8.83 -9.60 8.81
CA PHE A 96 -8.33 -8.79 7.70
C PHE A 96 -9.22 -8.90 6.45
N LYS A 97 -9.62 -10.12 6.06
CA LYS A 97 -10.54 -10.37 4.95
C LYS A 97 -11.91 -9.70 5.16
N SER A 98 -12.40 -9.64 6.39
CA SER A 98 -13.68 -9.02 6.72
C SER A 98 -13.66 -7.49 6.51
N LYS A 99 -12.51 -6.85 6.75
CA LYS A 99 -12.34 -5.40 6.64
C LYS A 99 -12.47 -4.88 5.21
N PHE A 100 -12.23 -5.71 4.19
CA PHE A 100 -12.46 -5.31 2.79
C PHE A 100 -13.93 -4.95 2.51
N LYS A 101 -14.88 -5.53 3.25
CA LYS A 101 -16.31 -5.18 3.14
C LYS A 101 -16.62 -3.76 3.62
N LEU A 102 -15.73 -3.17 4.42
CA LEU A 102 -15.97 -1.88 5.07
C LEU A 102 -15.52 -0.69 4.22
N ILE A 103 -14.57 -0.86 3.28
CA ILE A 103 -13.75 0.29 2.84
C ILE A 103 -13.95 0.70 1.37
N THR A 104 -14.78 0.06 0.53
CA THR A 104 -14.82 0.52 -0.87
C THR A 104 -16.12 0.35 -1.63
N THR A 105 -16.30 1.18 -2.66
CA THR A 105 -17.24 1.02 -3.79
C THR A 105 -16.86 -0.09 -4.77
N PHE A 106 -15.73 -0.78 -4.56
CA PHE A 106 -15.31 -1.93 -5.36
C PHE A 106 -15.91 -3.21 -4.82
N ASN A 107 -16.23 -4.15 -5.73
CA ASN A 107 -16.37 -5.55 -5.34
C ASN A 107 -14.97 -6.13 -5.17
N LEU A 108 -14.48 -6.09 -3.93
CA LEU A 108 -13.24 -6.73 -3.52
C LEU A 108 -13.51 -8.20 -3.21
N GLU A 109 -13.12 -9.06 -4.15
CA GLU A 109 -13.12 -10.50 -3.94
C GLU A 109 -11.71 -10.97 -3.60
N TYR A 110 -11.61 -11.76 -2.53
CA TYR A 110 -10.40 -12.45 -2.15
C TYR A 110 -10.62 -13.94 -2.44
N ASN A 111 -9.74 -14.53 -3.26
CA ASN A 111 -9.68 -15.97 -3.48
C ASN A 111 -8.43 -16.50 -2.77
#